data_AF-A0A1E7EUI8-F1
#
_entry.id   AF-A0A1E7EUI8-F1
#
_cell.length_a   1.000
_cell.length_b   1.000
_cell.length_c   1.000
_cell.angle_alpha   90.00
_cell.angle_beta   90.00
_cell.angle_gamma   90.00
#
_symmetry.space_group_name_H-M   'P 1'
#
loop_
_entity.id
_entity.type
_entity.pdbx_description
1 polymer ?
#
loop_
_entity_poly.entity_id
_entity_poly.type
_entity_poly.pdbx_seq_one_letter_code
_entity_poly.pdbx_strand_id
1 'polypeptide(L)'
;MMMFKRIFDRIVLLLSLLLLLRPIIIVGGKELWEIDGVTYLTPDDINLNNNGDNSSSNYRQSFCDEYKYMIDNNVEVKDALNGIKLNVLIISDDEEGYFYYNDNNNGIGATGIYANILEYIAQSANFTMNVTVAPYPTSDMNTTFTEQLVWGTQNYDIFVADWERSSERINLGINFVDEFIDSSYIIVRSIDDETNKTKVVWTNWLAPFTMSVWFVLLATIICSSFVHQFLEHLRKNAYDRSDNGNTSKNKSTKATIDNIYLSFLNFTQQFSYEPSSLSGKIFSISFVFWSMLIGAAYTANLASLLVERSTGGLVINTIQDAIDNKMNICVRGFSNMDEYFTKVYPESIPFMVKANYRGELYDMLNDNQCDIAIGAKQHYETIIMKEEYNPDCKLQWNGRKIKEVGGSFATKSDPGIKCTSLIAEVFNFYTNKMITDGYLEELWNTHEAREATRDTSCYGNTIDNIDIDVRSRRNLNGKANTNSHHRSLSSISASGSIEDNSDDIDAEPLNLNQMAGTFLLHVVGSTISIIVGLLSFWNKKRRRNKKKARQGQVEVNTIKDDQAYPYSVEEEEEEEVNTIKDDQAYPYSVEENNCGSRRSQLQQFDELTKRMDDIHNTMLSLMAATKTKET
;
A
#
# COMPACT_ATOMS: atom_id res chain seq x y z
N MET A 1 15.69 -44.81 -10.80
CA MET A 1 14.63 -44.37 -11.75
C MET A 1 13.53 -45.41 -12.00
N MET A 2 13.82 -46.70 -12.28
CA MET A 2 12.75 -47.70 -12.52
C MET A 2 11.86 -48.02 -11.30
N MET A 3 12.38 -47.86 -10.07
CA MET A 3 11.61 -48.11 -8.85
C MET A 3 10.56 -47.02 -8.56
N PHE A 4 10.87 -45.77 -8.90
CA PHE A 4 9.95 -44.63 -8.73
C PHE A 4 8.76 -44.69 -9.69
N LYS A 5 8.98 -45.13 -10.93
CA LYS A 5 7.90 -45.30 -11.92
C LYS A 5 6.87 -46.34 -11.47
N ARG A 6 7.31 -47.45 -10.86
CA ARG A 6 6.40 -48.49 -10.33
C ARG A 6 5.58 -48.03 -9.12
N ILE A 7 6.11 -47.11 -8.31
CA ILE A 7 5.38 -46.53 -7.18
C ILE A 7 4.37 -45.51 -7.70
N PHE A 8 4.78 -44.67 -8.66
CA PHE A 8 3.90 -43.68 -9.28
C PHE A 8 2.72 -44.34 -10.01
N ASP A 9 2.96 -45.38 -10.82
CA ASP A 9 1.90 -46.10 -11.53
C ASP A 9 0.91 -46.79 -10.57
N ARG A 10 1.37 -47.24 -9.39
CA ARG A 10 0.49 -47.81 -8.36
C ARG A 10 -0.30 -46.75 -7.61
N ILE A 11 0.27 -45.57 -7.37
CA ILE A 11 -0.42 -44.43 -6.77
C ILE A 11 -1.51 -43.91 -7.72
N VAL A 12 -1.21 -43.81 -9.02
CA VAL A 12 -2.19 -43.40 -10.05
C VAL A 12 -3.33 -44.43 -10.13
N LEU A 13 -3.04 -45.74 -10.10
CA LEU A 13 -4.08 -46.77 -10.07
C LEU A 13 -4.94 -46.73 -8.80
N LEU A 14 -4.34 -46.44 -7.64
CA LEU A 14 -5.07 -46.28 -6.37
C LEU A 14 -5.96 -45.03 -6.36
N LEU A 15 -5.48 -43.91 -6.93
CA LEU A 15 -6.24 -42.69 -7.13
C LEU A 15 -7.39 -42.88 -8.13
N SER A 16 -7.17 -43.61 -9.23
CA SER A 16 -8.24 -43.95 -10.18
C SER A 16 -9.27 -44.90 -9.59
N LEU A 17 -8.87 -45.84 -8.71
CA LEU A 17 -9.80 -46.74 -8.02
C LEU A 17 -10.61 -46.01 -6.93
N LEU A 18 -10.01 -45.02 -6.25
CA LEU A 18 -10.69 -44.13 -5.30
C LEU A 18 -11.68 -43.17 -5.99
N LEU A 19 -11.42 -42.77 -7.23
CA LEU A 19 -12.36 -41.97 -8.03
C LEU A 19 -13.55 -42.80 -8.55
N LEU A 20 -13.40 -44.11 -8.74
CA LEU A 20 -14.49 -45.02 -9.14
C LEU A 20 -15.36 -45.51 -7.96
N LEU A 21 -14.93 -45.27 -6.72
CA LEU A 21 -15.66 -45.58 -5.48
C LEU A 21 -16.34 -44.34 -4.87
N ARG A 22 -16.79 -43.38 -5.68
CA ARG A 22 -17.75 -42.38 -5.19
C ARG A 22 -19.12 -43.05 -5.04
N PRO A 23 -19.66 -43.23 -3.83
CA PRO A 23 -21.04 -43.63 -3.69
C PRO A 23 -21.92 -42.51 -4.26
N ILE A 24 -23.02 -42.96 -4.85
CA ILE A 24 -24.24 -42.18 -5.09
C ILE A 24 -24.67 -41.62 -3.73
N ILE A 25 -24.12 -40.48 -3.34
CA ILE A 25 -24.68 -39.64 -2.29
C ILE A 25 -25.73 -38.83 -3.02
N ILE A 26 -26.95 -39.40 -3.05
CA ILE A 26 -28.15 -38.58 -3.09
C ILE A 26 -28.05 -37.74 -1.83
N VAL A 27 -27.52 -36.52 -1.96
CA VAL A 27 -27.77 -35.47 -1.00
C VAL A 27 -29.28 -35.45 -0.91
N GLY A 28 -29.83 -35.87 0.23
CA GLY A 28 -31.25 -35.74 0.49
C GLY A 28 -31.56 -34.29 0.20
N GLY A 29 -32.26 -34.05 -0.91
CA GLY A 29 -32.72 -32.72 -1.24
C GLY A 29 -33.50 -32.29 -0.01
N LYS A 30 -32.99 -31.30 0.71
CA LYS A 30 -33.86 -30.52 1.59
C LYS A 30 -35.00 -30.12 0.67
N GLU A 31 -36.20 -30.61 0.96
CA GLU A 31 -37.41 -30.14 0.28
C GLU A 31 -37.35 -28.62 0.44
N LEU A 32 -37.11 -27.94 -0.68
CA LEU A 32 -37.18 -26.49 -0.74
C LEU A 32 -38.58 -26.16 -0.22
N TRP A 33 -38.62 -25.41 0.87
CA TRP A 33 -39.86 -24.90 1.45
C TRP A 33 -40.62 -24.18 0.34
N GLU A 34 -41.83 -24.65 0.07
CA GLU A 34 -42.70 -24.03 -0.92
C GLU A 34 -43.26 -22.77 -0.26
N ILE A 35 -42.80 -21.60 -0.70
CA ILE A 35 -43.46 -20.34 -0.35
C ILE A 35 -44.83 -20.40 -1.00
N ASP A 36 -45.89 -20.26 -0.21
CA ASP A 36 -47.24 -20.23 -0.76
C ASP A 36 -47.52 -18.89 -1.41
N GLY A 37 -47.23 -18.80 -2.71
CA GLY A 37 -47.51 -17.64 -3.56
C GLY A 37 -46.50 -16.52 -3.39
N VAL A 38 -45.88 -16.12 -4.51
CA VAL A 38 -45.14 -14.86 -4.58
C VAL A 38 -45.87 -13.92 -5.51
N THR A 39 -46.09 -12.70 -5.03
CA THR A 39 -46.69 -11.63 -5.82
C THR A 39 -45.61 -10.62 -6.19
N TYR A 40 -45.57 -10.24 -7.46
CA TYR A 40 -44.69 -9.19 -7.97
C TYR A 40 -45.43 -7.87 -8.02
N LEU A 41 -44.83 -6.85 -7.42
CA LEU A 41 -45.24 -5.48 -7.64
C LEU A 41 -44.48 -4.92 -8.83
N THR A 42 -45.18 -4.21 -9.69
CA THR A 42 -44.57 -3.38 -10.73
C THR A 42 -44.21 -2.01 -10.14
N PRO A 43 -43.28 -1.24 -10.74
CA PRO A 43 -43.01 0.13 -10.32
C PRO A 43 -44.27 1.02 -10.23
N ASP A 44 -45.25 0.77 -11.10
CA ASP A 44 -46.53 1.50 -11.11
C ASP A 44 -47.39 1.22 -9.86
N ASP A 45 -47.26 0.02 -9.27
CA ASP A 45 -47.98 -0.36 -8.05
C ASP A 45 -47.45 0.37 -6.80
N ILE A 46 -46.21 0.87 -6.86
CA ILE A 46 -45.53 1.58 -5.76
C ILE A 46 -45.69 3.10 -5.89
N ASN A 47 -46.24 3.60 -6.99
CA ASN A 47 -46.33 5.02 -7.26
C ASN A 47 -47.33 5.74 -6.31
N LEU A 48 -46.80 6.29 -5.22
CA LEU A 48 -47.54 6.98 -4.15
C LEU A 48 -48.31 8.22 -4.63
N ASN A 49 -48.00 8.75 -5.82
CA ASN A 49 -48.60 9.98 -6.33
C ASN A 49 -49.93 9.77 -7.07
N ASN A 50 -50.35 8.52 -7.30
CA ASN A 50 -51.66 8.23 -7.87
C ASN A 50 -52.77 8.41 -6.82
N ASN A 51 -53.15 9.67 -6.59
CA ASN A 51 -54.27 10.12 -5.74
C ASN A 51 -55.67 9.63 -6.19
N GLY A 52 -55.77 8.57 -6.99
CA GLY A 52 -57.01 8.10 -7.59
C GLY A 52 -57.47 6.76 -7.04
N ASP A 53 -58.26 6.78 -5.97
CA ASP A 53 -59.34 5.84 -5.60
C ASP A 53 -59.13 4.31 -5.65
N ASN A 54 -57.94 3.81 -5.98
CA ASN A 54 -57.64 2.39 -5.85
C ASN A 54 -57.41 2.10 -4.38
N SER A 55 -58.37 1.39 -3.79
CA SER A 55 -58.26 0.78 -2.47
C SER A 55 -56.86 0.18 -2.30
N SER A 56 -55.98 0.86 -1.55
CA SER A 56 -54.67 0.30 -1.21
C SER A 56 -54.99 -1.03 -0.51
N SER A 57 -54.68 -2.14 -1.17
CA SER A 57 -54.92 -3.46 -0.59
C SER A 57 -54.04 -3.55 0.65
N ASN A 58 -54.66 -3.34 1.81
CA ASN A 58 -53.99 -3.39 3.08
C ASN A 58 -53.88 -4.87 3.47
N TYR A 59 -52.71 -5.45 3.24
CA TYR A 59 -52.40 -6.83 3.61
C TYR A 59 -52.03 -6.99 5.08
N ARG A 60 -52.00 -5.91 5.88
CA ARG A 60 -51.69 -6.01 7.31
C ARG A 60 -52.80 -6.67 8.09
N GLN A 61 -52.42 -7.65 8.89
CA GLN A 61 -53.30 -8.35 9.80
C GLN A 61 -53.28 -7.71 11.19
N SER A 62 -54.30 -8.01 11.98
CA SER A 62 -54.35 -7.63 13.40
C SER A 62 -53.80 -8.79 14.22
N PHE A 63 -52.80 -8.51 15.05
CA PHE A 63 -52.14 -9.44 15.97
C PHE A 63 -52.54 -9.21 17.43
N CYS A 64 -53.57 -8.39 17.66
CA CYS A 64 -53.96 -8.01 19.01
C CYS A 64 -54.58 -9.17 19.80
N ASP A 65 -55.23 -10.12 19.11
CA ASP A 65 -55.79 -11.31 19.75
C ASP A 65 -54.67 -12.27 20.16
N GLU A 66 -53.65 -12.45 19.31
CA GLU A 66 -52.44 -13.23 19.59
C GLU A 66 -51.63 -12.63 20.73
N TYR A 67 -51.46 -11.29 20.72
CA TYR A 67 -50.78 -10.57 21.80
C TYR A 67 -51.52 -10.75 23.13
N LYS A 68 -52.86 -10.64 23.12
CA LYS A 68 -53.67 -10.86 24.31
C LYS A 68 -53.62 -12.33 24.75
N TYR A 69 -53.71 -13.27 23.81
CA TYR A 69 -53.60 -14.71 24.08
C TYR A 69 -52.26 -15.05 24.75
N MET A 70 -51.18 -14.44 24.27
CA MET A 70 -49.84 -14.59 24.85
C MET A 70 -49.81 -14.14 26.32
N ILE A 71 -50.37 -12.97 26.63
CA ILE A 71 -50.44 -12.44 28.00
C ILE A 71 -51.36 -13.31 28.87
N ASP A 72 -52.57 -13.60 28.42
CA ASP A 72 -53.61 -14.29 29.20
C ASP A 72 -53.22 -15.74 29.52
N ASN A 73 -52.48 -16.41 28.62
CA ASN A 73 -52.07 -17.81 28.76
C ASN A 73 -50.59 -18.01 29.11
N ASN A 74 -49.85 -16.91 29.34
CA ASN A 74 -48.42 -16.93 29.62
C ASN A 74 -47.62 -17.73 28.57
N VAL A 75 -47.96 -17.52 27.30
CA VAL A 75 -47.20 -18.07 26.16
C VAL A 75 -45.88 -17.31 26.06
N GLU A 76 -44.79 -18.02 25.81
CA GLU A 76 -43.50 -17.38 25.60
C GLU A 76 -43.51 -16.61 24.26
N VAL A 77 -42.82 -15.47 24.21
CA VAL A 77 -42.75 -14.61 23.01
C VAL A 77 -42.34 -15.39 21.76
N LYS A 78 -41.43 -16.36 21.90
CA LYS A 78 -40.93 -17.20 20.80
C LYS A 78 -42.02 -18.02 20.09
N ASP A 79 -43.12 -18.32 20.78
CA ASP A 79 -44.22 -19.17 20.31
C ASP A 79 -45.46 -18.34 19.93
N ALA A 80 -45.41 -17.01 20.05
CA ALA A 80 -46.59 -16.15 19.92
C ALA A 80 -47.14 -16.04 18.48
N LEU A 81 -46.36 -16.41 17.46
CA LEU A 81 -46.77 -16.42 16.05
C LEU A 81 -47.12 -17.83 15.54
N ASN A 82 -47.17 -18.84 16.40
CA ASN A 82 -47.39 -20.23 16.00
C ASN A 82 -48.71 -20.40 15.22
N GLY A 83 -48.61 -20.92 13.99
CA GLY A 83 -49.73 -21.18 13.09
C GLY A 83 -50.27 -19.94 12.37
N ILE A 84 -49.64 -18.77 12.54
CA ILE A 84 -50.05 -17.53 11.88
C ILE A 84 -49.49 -17.50 10.44
N LYS A 85 -50.16 -16.81 9.54
CA LYS A 85 -49.67 -16.53 8.18
C LYS A 85 -49.30 -15.06 8.10
N LEU A 86 -48.06 -14.69 7.80
CA LEU A 86 -47.62 -13.28 7.70
C LEU A 86 -47.59 -12.80 6.24
N ASN A 87 -47.95 -11.54 5.99
CA ASN A 87 -47.74 -10.89 4.70
C ASN A 87 -46.43 -10.10 4.71
N VAL A 88 -45.43 -10.60 4.00
CA VAL A 88 -44.07 -10.10 3.98
C VAL A 88 -43.85 -9.31 2.69
N LEU A 89 -43.35 -8.07 2.80
CA LEU A 89 -42.83 -7.33 1.66
C LEU A 89 -41.30 -7.43 1.66
N ILE A 90 -40.70 -7.74 0.51
CA ILE A 90 -39.25 -7.81 0.33
C ILE A 90 -38.86 -6.94 -0.86
N ILE A 91 -37.78 -6.17 -0.75
CA ILE A 91 -37.20 -5.50 -1.93
C ILE A 91 -36.29 -6.50 -2.67
N SER A 92 -36.52 -6.70 -3.97
CA SER A 92 -35.56 -7.39 -4.83
C SER A 92 -34.37 -6.46 -5.08
N ASP A 93 -33.20 -6.83 -4.58
CA ASP A 93 -31.93 -6.22 -4.95
C ASP A 93 -31.10 -7.27 -5.69
N ASP A 94 -31.33 -7.35 -7.00
CA ASP A 94 -30.77 -8.41 -7.85
C ASP A 94 -29.25 -8.35 -7.95
N GLU A 95 -28.63 -7.18 -7.70
CA GLU A 95 -27.18 -6.97 -7.80
C GLU A 95 -26.43 -7.47 -6.55
N GLU A 96 -27.09 -7.42 -5.39
CA GLU A 96 -26.46 -7.76 -4.10
C GLU A 96 -26.59 -9.22 -3.71
N GLY A 97 -27.58 -9.92 -4.27
CA GLY A 97 -27.83 -11.31 -3.93
C GLY A 97 -28.34 -11.56 -2.52
N TYR A 98 -28.74 -10.49 -1.81
CA TYR A 98 -29.38 -10.61 -0.50
C TYR A 98 -30.72 -11.33 -0.59
N PHE A 99 -31.41 -11.15 -1.72
CA PHE A 99 -32.59 -11.90 -2.10
C PHE A 99 -32.61 -12.10 -3.61
N TYR A 100 -32.45 -13.35 -4.05
CA TYR A 100 -32.64 -13.75 -5.44
C TYR A 100 -34.01 -14.36 -5.62
N TYR A 101 -34.68 -13.85 -6.62
CA TYR A 101 -35.89 -14.45 -7.10
C TYR A 101 -35.67 -15.10 -8.47
N ASN A 102 -36.20 -16.33 -8.62
CA ASN A 102 -36.12 -17.08 -9.87
C ASN A 102 -37.52 -17.28 -10.44
N ASP A 103 -37.86 -16.51 -11.47
CA ASP A 103 -39.13 -16.59 -12.20
C ASP A 103 -39.34 -17.91 -12.95
N ASN A 104 -38.29 -18.70 -13.18
CA ASN A 104 -38.31 -19.73 -14.22
C ASN A 104 -38.97 -21.05 -13.80
N ASN A 105 -39.39 -21.22 -12.55
CA ASN A 105 -40.07 -22.43 -12.12
C ASN A 105 -41.37 -22.07 -11.40
N ASN A 106 -42.46 -22.75 -11.77
CA ASN A 106 -43.76 -22.75 -11.07
C ASN A 106 -43.68 -23.23 -9.59
N GLY A 107 -42.50 -23.24 -8.98
CA GLY A 107 -42.23 -23.54 -7.59
C GLY A 107 -41.23 -22.51 -7.06
N ILE A 108 -41.65 -21.80 -6.03
CA ILE A 108 -40.97 -20.64 -5.49
C ILE A 108 -39.74 -21.08 -4.71
N GLY A 109 -38.56 -20.92 -5.30
CA GLY A 109 -37.30 -20.97 -4.57
C GLY A 109 -36.77 -19.55 -4.40
N ALA A 110 -37.11 -18.88 -3.32
CA ALA A 110 -36.38 -17.68 -2.92
C ALA A 110 -35.02 -18.11 -2.34
N THR A 111 -33.94 -17.49 -2.79
CA THR A 111 -32.61 -17.75 -2.23
C THR A 111 -31.95 -16.45 -1.81
N GLY A 112 -30.89 -16.50 -1.02
CA GLY A 112 -30.24 -15.30 -0.48
C GLY A 112 -30.32 -15.25 1.04
N ILE A 113 -29.54 -14.36 1.63
CA ILE A 113 -29.42 -14.31 3.09
C ILE A 113 -30.72 -13.88 3.76
N TYR A 114 -31.49 -12.95 3.18
CA TYR A 114 -32.78 -12.56 3.75
C TYR A 114 -33.78 -13.71 3.71
N ALA A 115 -33.80 -14.49 2.63
CA ALA A 115 -34.64 -15.68 2.52
C ALA A 115 -34.26 -16.71 3.59
N ASN A 116 -32.96 -16.97 3.79
CA ASN A 116 -32.47 -17.93 4.79
C ASN A 116 -32.77 -17.48 6.24
N ILE A 117 -32.65 -16.18 6.53
CA ILE A 117 -33.01 -15.60 7.84
C ILE A 117 -34.51 -15.77 8.08
N LEU A 118 -35.35 -15.39 7.12
CA LEU A 118 -36.81 -15.52 7.22
C LEU A 118 -37.24 -16.98 7.36
N GLU A 119 -36.64 -17.90 6.60
CA GLU A 119 -36.89 -19.33 6.68
C GLU A 119 -36.57 -19.86 8.09
N TYR A 120 -35.41 -19.51 8.65
CA TYR A 120 -35.02 -19.94 9.99
C TYR A 120 -36.02 -19.45 11.05
N ILE A 121 -36.42 -18.17 10.98
CA ILE A 121 -37.36 -17.59 11.93
C ILE A 121 -38.74 -18.25 11.78
N ALA A 122 -39.24 -18.40 10.55
CA ALA A 122 -40.54 -19.01 10.27
C ALA A 122 -40.62 -20.47 10.73
N GLN A 123 -39.58 -21.27 10.47
CA GLN A 123 -39.50 -22.66 10.94
C GLN A 123 -39.43 -22.74 12.46
N SER A 124 -38.64 -21.86 13.09
CA SER A 124 -38.44 -21.88 14.54
C SER A 124 -39.69 -21.43 15.30
N ALA A 125 -40.40 -20.44 14.77
CA ALA A 125 -41.64 -19.90 15.34
C ALA A 125 -42.91 -20.60 14.85
N ASN A 126 -42.78 -21.57 13.95
CA ASN A 126 -43.87 -22.34 13.33
C ASN A 126 -44.97 -21.48 12.67
N PHE A 127 -44.59 -20.45 11.91
CA PHE A 127 -45.52 -19.64 11.11
C PHE A 127 -45.29 -19.80 9.59
N THR A 128 -46.25 -19.34 8.80
CA THR A 128 -46.17 -19.33 7.33
C THR A 128 -46.07 -17.90 6.80
N MET A 129 -45.58 -17.71 5.59
CA MET A 129 -45.41 -16.38 4.97
C MET A 129 -46.02 -16.35 3.57
N ASN A 130 -46.65 -15.24 3.24
CA ASN A 130 -47.01 -14.83 1.89
C ASN A 130 -46.06 -13.70 1.48
N VAL A 131 -45.20 -13.96 0.51
CA VAL A 131 -44.11 -13.05 0.15
C VAL A 131 -44.54 -12.21 -1.05
N THR A 132 -44.44 -10.90 -0.91
CA THR A 132 -44.56 -9.96 -2.02
C THR A 132 -43.20 -9.34 -2.28
N VAL A 133 -42.78 -9.33 -3.54
CA VAL A 133 -41.51 -8.76 -3.96
C VAL A 133 -41.76 -7.42 -4.64
N ALA A 134 -41.11 -6.39 -4.12
CA ALA A 134 -41.10 -5.04 -4.66
C ALA A 134 -39.79 -4.78 -5.41
N PRO A 135 -39.81 -4.11 -6.56
CA PRO A 135 -38.60 -3.67 -7.23
C PRO A 135 -37.83 -2.67 -6.35
N TYR A 136 -36.53 -2.65 -6.54
CA TYR A 136 -35.66 -1.65 -5.93
C TYR A 136 -36.08 -0.24 -6.38
N PRO A 137 -36.18 0.75 -5.49
CA PRO A 137 -36.49 2.11 -5.88
C PRO A 137 -35.36 2.70 -6.74
N THR A 138 -35.71 3.16 -7.94
CA THR A 138 -34.80 3.85 -8.86
C THR A 138 -34.95 5.36 -8.69
N SER A 139 -33.97 6.14 -9.15
CA SER A 139 -34.02 7.61 -9.15
C SER A 139 -35.25 8.20 -9.87
N ASP A 140 -35.87 7.41 -10.74
CA ASP A 140 -37.06 7.80 -11.50
C ASP A 140 -38.34 7.72 -10.65
N MET A 141 -38.31 6.96 -9.56
CA MET A 141 -39.38 6.96 -8.57
C MET A 141 -39.23 8.25 -7.77
N ASN A 142 -40.15 9.20 -7.98
CA ASN A 142 -40.20 10.49 -7.28
C ASN A 142 -40.59 10.33 -5.79
N THR A 143 -40.06 9.30 -5.12
CA THR A 143 -40.33 8.89 -3.74
C THR A 143 -39.02 8.61 -3.03
N THR A 144 -38.92 9.06 -1.78
CA THR A 144 -37.74 8.81 -0.94
C THR A 144 -37.77 7.37 -0.39
N PHE A 145 -36.60 6.83 -0.03
CA PHE A 145 -36.53 5.53 0.66
C PHE A 145 -37.37 5.48 1.94
N THR A 146 -37.42 6.59 2.67
CA THR A 146 -38.22 6.70 3.89
C THR A 146 -39.73 6.66 3.57
N GLU A 147 -40.18 7.28 2.49
CA GLU A 147 -41.58 7.18 2.05
C GLU A 147 -41.96 5.76 1.62
N GLN A 148 -41.07 5.06 0.90
CA GLN A 148 -41.29 3.66 0.54
C GLN A 148 -41.36 2.76 1.78
N LEU A 149 -40.47 2.97 2.75
CA LEU A 149 -40.49 2.26 4.03
C LEU A 149 -41.81 2.49 4.79
N VAL A 150 -42.28 3.74 4.85
CA VAL A 150 -43.57 4.08 5.46
C VAL A 150 -44.71 3.37 4.74
N TRP A 151 -44.73 3.40 3.40
CA TRP A 151 -45.75 2.71 2.62
C TRP A 151 -45.73 1.20 2.82
N GLY A 152 -44.55 0.57 2.78
CA GLY A 152 -44.40 -0.87 2.93
C GLY A 152 -44.86 -1.34 4.31
N THR A 153 -44.44 -0.65 5.37
CA THR A 153 -44.89 -0.94 6.75
C THR A 153 -46.36 -0.59 7.02
N GLN A 154 -46.99 0.25 6.19
CA GLN A 154 -48.43 0.53 6.29
C GLN A 154 -49.30 -0.53 5.60
N ASN A 155 -48.76 -1.23 4.60
CA ASN A 155 -49.52 -2.18 3.77
C ASN A 155 -49.17 -3.65 4.05
N TYR A 156 -48.02 -3.95 4.64
CA TYR A 156 -47.55 -5.31 4.94
C TYR A 156 -47.18 -5.47 6.41
N ASP A 157 -47.22 -6.72 6.89
CA ASP A 157 -46.97 -7.05 8.30
C ASP A 157 -45.50 -6.76 8.68
N ILE A 158 -44.59 -7.04 7.75
CA ILE A 158 -43.16 -6.78 7.86
C ILE A 158 -42.58 -6.38 6.51
N PHE A 159 -41.64 -5.43 6.53
CA PHE A 159 -40.87 -5.00 5.37
C PHE A 159 -39.39 -5.39 5.53
N VAL A 160 -38.94 -6.30 4.68
CA VAL A 160 -37.64 -6.96 4.71
C VAL A 160 -36.70 -6.27 3.72
N ALA A 161 -35.72 -5.55 4.27
CA ALA A 161 -34.51 -5.06 3.63
C ALA A 161 -33.49 -4.72 4.74
N ASP A 162 -32.33 -4.17 4.41
CA ASP A 162 -31.36 -3.62 5.37
C ASP A 162 -31.76 -2.20 5.83
N TRP A 163 -32.96 -2.04 6.39
CA TRP A 163 -33.42 -0.73 6.82
C TRP A 163 -32.60 -0.22 7.99
N GLU A 164 -31.93 0.90 7.79
CA GLU A 164 -31.26 1.59 8.89
C GLU A 164 -32.26 2.23 9.85
N ARG A 165 -32.01 2.02 11.13
CA ARG A 165 -32.74 2.63 12.23
C ARG A 165 -32.34 4.10 12.36
N SER A 166 -33.32 5.01 12.31
CA SER A 166 -33.12 6.44 12.58
C SER A 166 -34.23 7.00 13.46
N SER A 167 -33.92 8.03 14.26
CA SER A 167 -34.93 8.70 15.09
C SER A 167 -36.08 9.26 14.26
N GLU A 168 -35.80 9.71 13.04
CA GLU A 168 -36.80 10.21 12.10
C GLU A 168 -37.80 9.12 11.68
N ARG A 169 -37.30 7.95 11.28
CA ARG A 169 -38.15 6.81 10.92
C ARG A 169 -38.95 6.28 12.11
N ILE A 170 -38.35 6.26 13.30
CA ILE A 170 -39.05 5.89 14.54
C ILE A 170 -40.20 6.87 14.83
N ASN A 171 -39.97 8.18 14.65
CA ASN A 171 -41.00 9.20 14.84
C ASN A 171 -42.17 9.06 13.85
N LEU A 172 -41.97 8.41 12.70
CA LEU A 172 -43.02 8.04 11.75
C LEU A 172 -43.82 6.79 12.17
N GLY A 173 -43.56 6.27 13.37
CA GLY A 173 -44.22 5.09 13.91
C GLY A 173 -43.76 3.80 13.23
N ILE A 174 -42.49 3.73 12.82
CA ILE A 174 -41.86 2.49 12.34
C ILE A 174 -41.11 1.87 13.52
N ASN A 175 -41.27 0.56 13.67
CA ASN A 175 -40.50 -0.24 14.59
C ASN A 175 -39.46 -1.06 13.80
N PHE A 176 -38.33 -1.36 14.42
CA PHE A 176 -37.25 -2.10 13.79
C PHE A 176 -36.95 -3.36 14.58
N VAL A 177 -36.64 -4.43 13.85
CA VAL A 177 -36.05 -5.64 14.43
C VAL A 177 -34.63 -5.31 14.90
N ASP A 178 -34.08 -6.09 15.81
CA ASP A 178 -32.68 -5.99 16.21
C ASP A 178 -31.76 -6.14 14.99
N GLU A 179 -30.67 -5.37 15.00
CA GLU A 179 -29.74 -5.26 13.89
C GLU A 179 -29.05 -6.60 13.63
N PHE A 180 -29.13 -7.09 12.39
CA PHE A 180 -28.53 -8.37 11.98
C PHE A 180 -27.42 -8.21 10.92
N ILE A 181 -27.15 -6.97 10.52
CA ILE A 181 -26.15 -6.60 9.51
C ILE A 181 -25.45 -5.32 9.95
N ASP A 182 -24.11 -5.30 9.83
CA ASP A 182 -23.30 -4.12 10.10
C ASP A 182 -23.28 -3.20 8.87
N SER A 183 -24.21 -2.25 8.85
CA SER A 183 -24.34 -1.26 7.78
C SER A 183 -23.54 0.02 8.05
N SER A 184 -22.56 -0.03 8.96
CA SER A 184 -21.75 1.14 9.33
C SER A 184 -21.12 1.81 8.09
N TYR A 185 -21.08 3.13 8.08
CA TYR A 185 -20.49 3.90 6.98
C TYR A 185 -18.97 3.89 7.11
N ILE A 186 -18.29 3.45 6.04
CA ILE A 186 -16.84 3.34 5.98
C ILE A 186 -16.30 4.10 4.77
N ILE A 187 -15.02 4.50 4.83
CA ILE A 187 -14.31 5.13 3.70
C ILE A 187 -13.60 4.03 2.92
N VAL A 188 -13.94 3.87 1.66
CA VAL A 188 -13.28 2.96 0.73
C VAL A 188 -12.46 3.77 -0.25
N ARG A 189 -11.24 3.32 -0.52
CA ARG A 189 -10.33 3.94 -1.48
C ARG A 189 -9.76 2.89 -2.42
N SER A 190 -9.56 3.26 -3.69
CA SER A 190 -8.73 2.48 -4.59
C SER A 190 -7.26 2.80 -4.34
N ILE A 191 -6.48 1.81 -3.94
CA ILE A 191 -5.03 1.91 -3.89
C ILE A 191 -4.51 1.64 -5.29
N ASP A 192 -4.46 2.68 -6.10
CA ASP A 192 -3.72 2.63 -7.35
C ASP A 192 -2.22 2.65 -7.05
N ASP A 193 -1.53 1.56 -7.39
CA ASP A 193 -0.08 1.49 -7.54
C ASP A 193 0.47 2.66 -8.39
N GLU A 194 -0.36 3.22 -9.28
CA GLU A 194 0.00 4.32 -10.15
C GLU A 194 0.16 5.68 -9.45
N THR A 195 -0.49 5.92 -8.31
CA THR A 195 -0.16 7.10 -7.49
C THR A 195 1.21 6.96 -6.81
N ASN A 196 1.69 5.72 -6.68
CA ASN A 196 3.07 5.34 -6.41
C ASN A 196 3.92 5.17 -7.68
N LYS A 197 3.57 5.78 -8.83
CA LYS A 197 4.59 6.33 -9.74
C LYS A 197 5.28 7.48 -9.01
N THR A 198 6.00 7.13 -7.93
CA THR A 198 6.80 8.02 -7.13
C THR A 198 7.65 8.78 -8.12
N LYS A 199 7.36 10.08 -8.30
CA LYS A 199 8.23 10.96 -9.08
C LYS A 199 9.64 10.68 -8.57
N VAL A 200 10.52 10.22 -9.45
CA VAL A 200 11.88 9.83 -9.06
C VAL A 200 12.48 11.01 -8.30
N VAL A 201 12.60 10.88 -6.98
CA VAL A 201 13.13 11.95 -6.13
C VAL A 201 14.64 11.88 -6.26
N TRP A 202 15.20 12.58 -7.24
CA TRP A 202 16.65 12.57 -7.52
C TRP A 202 17.51 13.04 -6.33
N THR A 203 16.90 13.73 -5.36
CA THR A 203 17.54 14.24 -4.15
C THR A 203 17.35 13.34 -2.92
N ASN A 204 16.86 12.11 -3.09
CA ASN A 204 16.53 11.24 -1.96
C ASN A 204 17.75 10.96 -1.05
N TRP A 205 18.95 10.89 -1.62
CA TRP A 205 20.19 10.70 -0.87
C TRP A 205 20.60 11.90 0.00
N LEU A 206 20.05 13.10 -0.23
CA LEU A 206 20.27 14.26 0.64
C LEU A 206 19.30 14.32 1.81
N ALA A 207 18.18 13.57 1.75
CA ALA A 207 17.09 13.62 2.72
C ALA A 207 17.46 13.26 4.18
N PRO A 208 18.45 12.38 4.47
CA PRO A 208 18.79 12.02 5.85
C PRO A 208 19.23 13.19 6.74
N PHE A 209 19.66 14.31 6.15
CA PHE A 209 20.06 15.52 6.85
C PHE A 209 19.43 16.76 6.21
N THR A 210 19.12 17.75 7.05
CA THR A 210 18.66 19.05 6.54
C THR A 210 19.81 19.77 5.82
N MET A 211 19.49 20.68 4.89
CA MET A 211 20.51 21.45 4.15
C MET A 211 21.45 22.23 5.10
N SER A 212 20.95 22.70 6.24
CA SER A 212 21.76 23.35 7.27
C SER A 212 22.84 22.42 7.82
N VAL A 213 22.52 21.15 8.09
CA VAL A 213 23.49 20.15 8.56
C VAL A 213 24.53 19.87 7.48
N TRP A 214 24.13 19.74 6.21
CA TRP A 214 25.06 19.57 5.09
C TRP A 214 26.08 20.72 5.01
N PHE A 215 25.65 21.97 5.17
CA PHE A 215 26.56 23.11 5.20
C PHE A 215 27.51 23.09 6.40
N VAL A 216 27.03 22.68 7.58
CA VAL A 216 27.86 22.53 8.78
C VAL A 216 28.89 21.42 8.61
N LEU A 217 28.52 20.28 8.01
CA LEU A 217 29.44 19.19 7.69
C LEU A 217 30.53 19.67 6.71
N LEU A 218 30.14 20.35 5.63
CA LEU A 218 31.07 20.91 4.65
C LEU A 218 32.02 21.92 5.30
N ALA A 219 31.50 22.84 6.10
CA ALA A 219 32.29 23.82 6.84
C ALA A 219 33.28 23.14 7.80
N THR A 220 32.85 22.08 8.50
CA THR A 220 33.70 21.32 9.43
C THR A 220 34.84 20.61 8.70
N ILE A 221 34.59 20.02 7.54
CA ILE A 221 35.62 19.37 6.70
C ILE A 221 36.65 20.42 6.24
N ILE A 222 36.20 21.59 5.78
CA ILE A 222 37.08 22.67 5.33
C ILE A 222 37.90 23.22 6.51
N CYS A 223 37.27 23.51 7.65
CA CYS A 223 37.95 23.97 8.85
C CYS A 223 38.98 22.93 9.35
N SER A 224 38.65 21.64 9.32
CA SER A 224 39.57 20.56 9.71
C SER A 224 40.79 20.50 8.81
N SER A 225 40.63 20.74 7.50
CA SER A 225 41.76 20.87 6.57
C SER A 225 42.69 22.03 6.93
N PHE A 226 42.12 23.19 7.29
CA PHE A 226 42.93 24.34 7.73
C PHE A 226 43.65 24.08 9.06
N VAL A 227 42.99 23.44 10.03
CA VAL A 227 43.62 23.04 11.30
C VAL A 227 44.77 22.07 11.04
N HIS A 228 44.57 21.08 10.19
CA HIS A 228 45.64 20.16 9.77
C HIS A 228 46.82 20.89 9.13
N GLN A 229 46.55 21.79 8.17
CA GLN A 229 47.58 22.59 7.54
C GLN A 229 48.35 23.43 8.56
N PHE A 230 47.65 24.01 9.53
CA PHE A 230 48.23 24.81 10.59
C PHE A 230 49.14 23.98 11.51
N LEU A 231 48.65 22.82 11.98
CA LEU A 231 49.42 21.92 12.84
C LEU A 231 50.70 21.41 12.17
N GLU A 232 50.63 21.03 10.89
CA GLU A 232 51.82 20.61 10.13
C GLU A 232 52.76 21.78 9.79
N HIS A 233 52.21 22.99 9.60
CA HIS A 233 53.02 24.20 9.39
C HIS A 233 53.83 24.58 10.64
N LEU A 234 53.22 24.51 11.83
CA LEU A 234 53.92 24.77 13.10
C LEU A 234 55.12 23.83 13.30
N ARG A 235 54.98 22.55 12.92
CA ARG A 235 56.08 21.59 12.95
C ARG A 235 57.17 21.91 11.92
N LYS A 236 56.81 22.21 10.67
CA LYS A 236 57.79 22.51 9.60
C LYS A 236 58.62 23.75 9.94
N ASN A 237 58.00 24.79 10.50
CA ASN A 237 58.71 25.99 10.93
C ASN A 237 59.73 25.72 12.06
N ALA A 238 59.54 24.66 12.85
CA ALA A 238 60.48 24.25 13.88
C ALA A 238 61.68 23.45 13.33
N TYR A 239 61.53 22.78 12.18
CA TYR A 239 62.56 21.92 11.59
C TYR A 239 63.34 22.58 10.44
N ASP A 240 62.69 23.40 9.61
CA ASP A 240 63.29 24.09 8.43
C ASP A 240 64.10 25.35 8.78
N ARG A 241 64.42 25.61 10.06
CA ARG A 241 65.26 26.76 10.46
C ARG A 241 66.76 26.56 10.12
N SER A 242 67.13 25.45 9.47
CA SER A 242 68.52 25.07 9.22
C SER A 242 68.92 24.92 7.74
N ASP A 243 68.04 25.13 6.76
CA ASP A 243 68.42 24.95 5.35
C ASP A 243 68.02 26.13 4.46
N ASN A 244 68.97 26.58 3.65
CA ASN A 244 69.03 27.91 3.06
C ASN A 244 68.00 28.11 1.94
N GLY A 245 67.14 29.12 2.14
CA GLY A 245 66.82 30.19 1.21
C GLY A 245 66.49 29.88 -0.26
N ASN A 246 65.32 30.34 -0.68
CA ASN A 246 64.86 30.53 -2.06
C ASN A 246 64.35 29.30 -2.80
N THR A 247 63.24 28.74 -2.33
CA THR A 247 62.19 28.37 -3.29
C THR A 247 60.78 28.37 -2.68
N SER A 248 59.85 28.94 -3.43
CA SER A 248 58.47 28.45 -3.54
C SER A 248 57.37 29.07 -2.66
N LYS A 249 56.97 30.32 -3.03
CA LYS A 249 55.61 30.83 -2.74
C LYS A 249 54.49 30.00 -3.40
N ASN A 250 54.79 29.18 -4.43
CA ASN A 250 53.81 28.30 -5.10
C ASN A 250 53.63 26.92 -4.41
N LYS A 251 54.37 26.60 -3.34
CA LYS A 251 54.23 25.34 -2.59
C LYS A 251 53.02 25.35 -1.66
N SER A 252 52.66 26.51 -1.12
CA SER A 252 51.59 26.63 -0.10
C SER A 252 50.19 26.36 -0.65
N THR A 253 49.84 26.89 -1.82
CA THR A 253 48.48 26.74 -2.38
C THR A 253 48.19 25.30 -2.81
N LYS A 254 49.19 24.58 -3.33
CA LYS A 254 49.05 23.14 -3.64
C LYS A 254 48.82 22.33 -2.38
N ALA A 255 49.60 22.60 -1.33
CA ALA A 255 49.45 21.93 -0.05
C ALA A 255 48.05 22.14 0.58
N THR A 256 47.45 23.33 0.45
CA THR A 256 46.07 23.56 0.92
C THR A 256 45.05 22.72 0.15
N ILE A 257 45.13 22.67 -1.18
CA ILE A 257 44.20 21.86 -2.00
C ILE A 257 44.37 20.36 -1.68
N ASP A 258 45.61 19.90 -1.56
CA ASP A 258 45.91 18.50 -1.22
C ASP A 258 45.36 18.13 0.17
N ASN A 259 45.48 19.03 1.16
CA ASN A 259 44.92 18.82 2.50
C ASN A 259 43.39 18.82 2.51
N ILE A 260 42.74 19.66 1.70
CA ILE A 260 41.27 19.65 1.53
C ILE A 260 40.82 18.32 0.93
N TYR A 261 41.51 17.86 -0.12
CA TYR A 261 41.23 16.56 -0.75
C TYR A 261 41.39 15.39 0.22
N LEU A 262 42.48 15.37 0.99
CA LEU A 262 42.73 14.34 2.00
C LEU A 262 41.71 14.37 3.15
N SER A 263 41.27 15.56 3.56
CA SER A 263 40.22 15.70 4.58
C SER A 263 38.87 15.17 4.07
N PHE A 264 38.57 15.40 2.78
CA PHE A 264 37.38 14.85 2.15
C PHE A 264 37.42 13.31 2.03
N LEU A 265 38.58 12.73 1.67
CA LEU A 265 38.77 11.28 1.65
C LEU A 265 38.60 10.64 3.03
N ASN A 266 39.15 11.27 4.07
CA ASN A 266 38.97 10.80 5.45
C ASN A 266 37.51 10.89 5.91
N PHE A 267 36.74 11.89 5.44
CA PHE A 267 35.31 11.99 5.73
C PHE A 267 34.53 10.84 5.06
N THR A 268 34.89 10.45 3.84
CA THR A 268 34.32 9.28 3.15
C THR A 268 34.85 7.94 3.67
N GLN A 269 35.48 7.91 4.85
CA GLN A 269 36.05 6.72 5.50
C GLN A 269 37.18 6.03 4.72
N GLN A 270 37.77 6.69 3.70
CA GLN A 270 38.95 6.21 3.00
C GLN A 270 40.19 6.84 3.63
N PHE A 271 40.78 6.15 4.60
CA PHE A 271 41.96 6.64 5.31
C PHE A 271 43.21 6.56 4.43
N SER A 272 43.75 7.71 4.07
CA SER A 272 45.02 7.84 3.33
C SER A 272 45.93 8.91 3.95
N TYR A 273 45.63 9.31 5.18
CA TYR A 273 46.30 10.43 5.83
C TYR A 273 47.34 9.94 6.83
N GLU A 274 48.60 10.30 6.59
CA GLU A 274 49.75 9.98 7.45
C GLU A 274 50.29 11.25 8.12
N PRO A 275 49.67 11.72 9.22
CA PRO A 275 50.17 12.89 9.93
C PRO A 275 51.53 12.59 10.54
N SER A 276 52.47 13.49 10.29
CA SER A 276 53.85 13.33 10.77
C SER A 276 53.97 13.80 12.23
N SER A 277 53.25 14.86 12.61
CA SER A 277 53.24 15.43 13.96
C SER A 277 52.39 14.64 14.97
N LEU A 278 52.79 14.63 16.25
CA LEU A 278 52.00 14.00 17.31
C LEU A 278 50.63 14.68 17.50
N SER A 279 50.60 16.02 17.44
CA SER A 279 49.35 16.80 17.46
C SER A 279 48.47 16.49 16.26
N GLY A 280 49.04 16.36 15.07
CA GLY A 280 48.33 15.94 13.86
C GLY A 280 47.73 14.54 14.00
N LYS A 281 48.48 13.58 14.58
CA LYS A 281 47.99 12.22 14.86
C LYS A 281 46.76 12.21 15.79
N ILE A 282 46.81 12.96 16.88
CA ILE A 282 45.69 13.04 17.84
C ILE A 282 44.46 13.69 17.17
N PHE A 283 44.66 14.78 16.45
CA PHE A 283 43.56 15.43 15.72
C PHE A 283 42.97 14.50 14.64
N SER A 284 43.80 13.78 13.90
CA SER A 284 43.34 12.79 12.92
C SER A 284 42.48 11.71 13.57
N ILE A 285 42.88 11.16 14.72
CA ILE A 285 42.07 10.17 15.45
C ILE A 285 40.69 10.76 15.80
N SER A 286 40.66 11.99 16.32
CA SER A 286 39.41 12.68 16.65
C SER A 286 38.54 12.91 15.42
N PHE A 287 39.13 13.31 14.28
CA PHE A 287 38.40 13.56 13.04
C PHE A 287 37.84 12.28 12.44
N VAL A 288 38.60 11.18 12.48
CA VAL A 288 38.17 9.84 12.05
C VAL A 288 36.99 9.35 12.89
N PHE A 289 37.06 9.51 14.21
CA PHE A 289 35.96 9.14 15.09
C PHE A 289 34.69 9.94 14.79
N TRP A 290 34.83 11.26 14.59
CA TRP A 290 33.70 12.10 14.19
C TRP A 290 33.11 11.72 12.83
N SER A 291 33.93 11.46 11.80
CA SER A 291 33.43 11.06 10.48
C SER A 291 32.75 9.69 10.51
N MET A 292 33.25 8.76 11.32
CA MET A 292 32.59 7.47 11.57
C MET A 292 31.19 7.66 12.19
N LEU A 293 31.05 8.51 13.22
CA LEU A 293 29.77 8.78 13.86
C LEU A 293 28.75 9.42 12.89
N ILE A 294 29.18 10.40 12.09
CA ILE A 294 28.31 11.05 11.10
C ILE A 294 27.89 10.05 10.00
N GLY A 295 28.82 9.20 9.54
CA GLY A 295 28.51 8.15 8.57
C GLY A 295 27.47 7.16 9.10
N ALA A 296 27.62 6.71 10.35
CA ALA A 296 26.66 5.83 11.01
C ALA A 296 25.27 6.48 11.16
N ALA A 297 25.21 7.74 11.61
CA ALA A 297 23.96 8.48 11.72
C ALA A 297 23.27 8.68 10.37
N TYR A 298 24.03 8.97 9.31
CA TYR A 298 23.52 9.06 7.95
C TYR A 298 22.87 7.74 7.52
N THR A 299 23.55 6.61 7.72
CA THR A 299 23.02 5.29 7.33
C THR A 299 21.77 4.90 8.12
N ALA A 300 21.70 5.22 9.42
CA ALA A 300 20.54 4.94 10.25
C ALA A 300 19.32 5.78 9.82
N ASN A 301 19.51 7.08 9.60
CA ASN A 301 18.43 7.96 9.15
C ASN A 301 17.97 7.61 7.74
N LEU A 302 18.90 7.25 6.85
CA LEU A 302 18.55 6.79 5.50
C LEU A 302 17.71 5.52 5.55
N ALA A 303 18.09 4.52 6.36
CA ALA A 303 17.32 3.30 6.54
C ALA A 303 15.91 3.60 7.08
N SER A 304 15.79 4.44 8.11
CA SER A 304 14.49 4.85 8.67
C SER A 304 13.60 5.53 7.62
N LEU A 305 14.15 6.45 6.83
CA LEU A 305 13.40 7.17 5.79
C LEU A 305 12.96 6.27 4.64
N LEU A 306 13.71 5.21 4.35
CA LEU A 306 13.35 4.25 3.30
C LEU A 306 12.24 3.32 3.76
N VAL A 307 12.18 2.99 5.06
CA VAL A 307 11.09 2.23 5.67
C VAL A 307 9.83 3.08 5.84
N GLU A 308 9.95 4.34 6.28
CA GLU A 308 8.79 5.21 6.55
C GLU A 308 8.08 5.70 5.27
N ARG A 309 8.77 5.74 4.13
CA ARG A 309 8.17 6.20 2.87
C ARG A 309 7.29 5.18 2.16
N SER A 310 7.26 3.92 2.60
CA SER A 310 6.29 2.95 2.08
C SER A 310 4.86 3.26 2.56
N THR A 311 4.67 4.09 3.58
CA THR A 311 3.35 4.42 4.14
C THR A 311 2.91 5.87 3.90
N GLY A 312 3.68 6.65 3.13
CA GLY A 312 3.51 8.10 2.98
C GLY A 312 2.35 8.56 2.07
N GLY A 313 1.37 7.69 1.78
CA GLY A 313 0.13 8.12 1.14
C GLY A 313 -0.63 9.09 2.05
N LEU A 314 -1.46 9.97 1.47
CA LEU A 314 -2.42 10.76 2.24
C LEU A 314 -3.27 9.79 3.08
N VAL A 315 -3.03 9.75 4.40
CA VAL A 315 -3.79 8.92 5.33
C VAL A 315 -5.07 9.66 5.66
N ILE A 316 -6.19 9.17 5.13
CA ILE A 316 -7.53 9.69 5.41
C ILE A 316 -8.04 8.89 6.61
N ASN A 317 -8.01 9.48 7.80
CA ASN A 317 -8.50 8.83 9.02
C ASN A 317 -9.96 9.16 9.28
N THR A 318 -10.35 10.37 8.88
CA THR A 318 -11.69 10.93 9.09
C THR A 318 -12.23 11.48 7.78
N ILE A 319 -13.55 11.60 7.70
CA ILE A 319 -14.19 12.25 6.55
C ILE A 319 -13.77 13.73 6.42
N GLN A 320 -13.46 14.40 7.54
CA GLN A 320 -12.98 15.78 7.51
C GLN A 320 -11.67 15.92 6.75
N ASP A 321 -10.77 14.93 6.84
CA ASP A 321 -9.52 14.94 6.10
C ASP A 321 -9.79 14.95 4.59
N ALA A 322 -10.78 14.20 4.10
CA ALA A 322 -11.16 14.18 2.70
C ALA A 322 -11.75 15.52 2.24
N ILE A 323 -12.61 16.13 3.08
CA ILE A 323 -13.23 17.43 2.83
C ILE A 323 -12.18 18.54 2.78
N ASP A 324 -11.26 18.58 3.75
CA ASP A 324 -10.21 19.60 3.85
C ASP A 324 -9.24 19.52 2.66
N ASN A 325 -9.01 18.30 2.15
CA ASN A 325 -8.21 18.06 0.95
C ASN A 325 -9.02 18.20 -0.36
N LYS A 326 -10.30 18.58 -0.30
CA LYS A 326 -11.20 18.78 -1.46
C LYS A 326 -11.30 17.56 -2.37
N MET A 327 -11.33 16.38 -1.75
CA MET A 327 -11.44 15.10 -2.45
C MET A 327 -12.86 14.87 -2.93
N ASN A 328 -13.03 14.29 -4.12
CA ASN A 328 -14.33 13.86 -4.63
C ASN A 328 -14.81 12.62 -3.86
N ILE A 329 -16.03 12.68 -3.34
CA ILE A 329 -16.61 11.68 -2.43
C ILE A 329 -17.80 11.02 -3.12
N CYS A 330 -17.64 9.77 -3.51
CA CYS A 330 -18.73 8.94 -4.01
C CYS A 330 -19.65 8.54 -2.85
N VAL A 331 -20.95 8.79 -3.00
CA VAL A 331 -21.98 8.35 -2.06
C VAL A 331 -23.16 7.76 -2.82
N ARG A 332 -23.92 6.87 -2.18
CA ARG A 332 -25.17 6.38 -2.77
C ARG A 332 -26.25 7.47 -2.73
N GLY A 333 -26.64 7.98 -3.89
CA GLY A 333 -27.68 9.00 -4.03
C GLY A 333 -29.05 8.54 -3.52
N PHE A 334 -29.86 9.49 -3.04
CA PHE A 334 -31.23 9.28 -2.55
C PHE A 334 -31.37 8.33 -1.35
N SER A 335 -30.27 7.77 -0.85
CA SER A 335 -30.23 6.90 0.31
C SER A 335 -30.17 7.71 1.61
N ASN A 336 -30.34 7.03 2.74
CA ASN A 336 -30.08 7.61 4.06
C ASN A 336 -28.64 8.14 4.21
N MET A 337 -27.69 7.53 3.50
CA MET A 337 -26.31 7.97 3.52
C MET A 337 -26.19 9.36 2.88
N ASP A 338 -26.77 9.57 1.69
CA ASP A 338 -26.83 10.89 1.04
C ASP A 338 -27.47 11.96 1.94
N GLU A 339 -28.60 11.62 2.56
CA GLU A 339 -29.29 12.52 3.49
C GLU A 339 -28.43 12.84 4.74
N TYR A 340 -27.81 11.82 5.32
CA TYR A 340 -26.93 11.97 6.48
C TYR A 340 -25.76 12.90 6.18
N PHE A 341 -25.07 12.71 5.05
CA PHE A 341 -23.93 13.55 4.67
C PHE A 341 -24.37 14.97 4.34
N THR A 342 -25.46 15.15 3.60
CA THR A 342 -26.02 16.48 3.30
C THR A 342 -26.34 17.27 4.57
N LYS A 343 -26.80 16.57 5.62
CA LYS A 343 -27.21 17.19 6.89
C LYS A 343 -26.05 17.42 7.87
N VAL A 344 -25.14 16.45 8.01
CA VAL A 344 -24.07 16.46 9.02
C VAL A 344 -22.79 17.09 8.50
N TYR A 345 -22.49 16.93 7.20
CA TYR A 345 -21.30 17.44 6.53
C TYR A 345 -21.68 18.31 5.32
N PRO A 346 -22.42 19.41 5.49
CA PRO A 346 -22.88 20.23 4.36
C PRO A 346 -21.73 20.78 3.49
N GLU A 347 -20.54 20.94 4.06
CA GLU A 347 -19.31 21.31 3.34
C GLU A 347 -18.80 20.25 2.36
N SER A 348 -19.25 18.99 2.46
CA SER A 348 -18.91 17.94 1.50
C SER A 348 -19.74 18.01 0.22
N ILE A 349 -20.89 18.69 0.24
CA ILE A 349 -21.84 18.74 -0.90
C ILE A 349 -21.18 19.12 -2.24
N PRO A 350 -20.27 20.12 -2.32
CA PRO A 350 -19.62 20.48 -3.59
C PRO A 350 -18.72 19.39 -4.17
N PHE A 351 -18.32 18.40 -3.36
CA PHE A 351 -17.42 17.32 -3.74
C PHE A 351 -18.13 15.96 -3.80
N MET A 352 -19.41 15.90 -3.46
CA MET A 352 -20.18 14.65 -3.50
C MET A 352 -20.57 14.29 -4.93
N VAL A 353 -20.27 13.06 -5.32
CA VAL A 353 -20.73 12.45 -6.58
C VAL A 353 -21.69 11.32 -6.21
N LYS A 354 -22.91 11.36 -6.77
CA LYS A 354 -23.98 10.45 -6.37
C LYS A 354 -24.04 9.25 -7.32
N ALA A 355 -23.86 8.05 -6.77
CA ALA A 355 -24.11 6.78 -7.46
C ALA A 355 -25.60 6.42 -7.38
N ASN A 356 -26.16 5.82 -8.43
CA ASN A 356 -27.56 5.39 -8.51
C ASN A 356 -27.79 4.06 -7.81
N TYR A 357 -26.84 3.12 -7.95
CA TYR A 357 -26.85 1.82 -7.28
C TYR A 357 -25.54 1.60 -6.51
N ARG A 358 -25.48 0.55 -5.67
CA ARG A 358 -24.33 0.36 -4.78
C ARG A 358 -23.09 -0.13 -5.52
N GLY A 359 -23.23 -0.98 -6.55
CA GLY A 359 -22.11 -1.39 -7.41
C GLY A 359 -21.41 -0.22 -8.10
N GLU A 360 -22.20 0.72 -8.64
CA GLU A 360 -21.70 1.93 -9.33
C GLU A 360 -20.77 2.77 -8.45
N LEU A 361 -20.98 2.74 -7.13
CA LEU A 361 -20.11 3.42 -6.16
C LEU A 361 -18.63 3.01 -6.33
N TYR A 362 -18.40 1.71 -6.55
CA TYR A 362 -17.07 1.14 -6.70
C TYR A 362 -16.56 1.26 -8.13
N ASP A 363 -17.45 1.17 -9.13
CA ASP A 363 -17.09 1.44 -10.53
C ASP A 363 -16.59 2.88 -10.69
N MET A 364 -17.29 3.86 -10.10
CA MET A 364 -16.89 5.26 -10.10
C MET A 364 -15.56 5.49 -9.38
N LEU A 365 -15.26 4.71 -8.34
CA LEU A 365 -13.99 4.75 -7.63
C LEU A 365 -12.86 4.16 -8.49
N ASN A 366 -13.08 3.04 -9.17
CA ASN A 366 -12.13 2.42 -10.10
C ASN A 366 -11.87 3.30 -11.35
N ASP A 367 -12.92 3.97 -11.83
CA ASP A 367 -12.87 4.90 -12.96
C ASP A 367 -12.24 6.27 -12.61
N ASN A 368 -11.76 6.44 -11.37
CA ASN A 368 -11.20 7.69 -10.87
C ASN A 368 -12.16 8.90 -10.97
N GLN A 369 -13.48 8.66 -10.94
CA GLN A 369 -14.47 9.74 -10.84
C GLN A 369 -14.53 10.32 -9.42
N CYS A 370 -14.20 9.50 -8.44
CA CYS A 370 -14.08 9.85 -7.03
C CYS A 370 -12.72 9.46 -6.49
N ASP A 371 -12.23 10.21 -5.49
CA ASP A 371 -11.00 9.84 -4.79
C ASP A 371 -11.28 8.86 -3.63
N ILE A 372 -12.47 8.95 -3.03
CA ILE A 372 -12.98 8.02 -2.02
C ILE A 372 -14.45 7.69 -2.27
N ALA A 373 -14.88 6.53 -1.82
CA ALA A 373 -16.27 6.10 -1.76
C ALA A 373 -16.72 5.91 -0.31
N ILE A 374 -17.95 6.30 0.01
CA ILE A 374 -18.56 5.96 1.29
C ILE A 374 -19.53 4.80 1.06
N GLY A 375 -19.19 3.65 1.62
CA GLY A 375 -19.96 2.41 1.51
C GLY A 375 -20.48 1.94 2.87
N ALA A 376 -21.48 1.06 2.85
CA ALA A 376 -21.85 0.28 4.03
C ALA A 376 -20.85 -0.88 4.19
N LYS A 377 -20.41 -1.15 5.43
CA LYS A 377 -19.37 -2.14 5.72
C LYS A 377 -19.70 -3.54 5.18
N GLN A 378 -20.87 -4.11 5.50
CA GLN A 378 -21.22 -5.45 5.00
C GLN A 378 -21.21 -5.51 3.47
N HIS A 379 -21.67 -4.44 2.81
CA HIS A 379 -21.68 -4.39 1.36
C HIS A 379 -20.26 -4.36 0.79
N TYR A 380 -19.35 -3.60 1.40
CA TYR A 380 -17.93 -3.62 1.05
C TYR A 380 -17.32 -5.03 1.19
N GLU A 381 -17.61 -5.75 2.28
CA GLU A 381 -17.14 -7.13 2.52
C GLU A 381 -17.59 -8.10 1.42
N THR A 382 -18.82 -7.94 0.89
CA THR A 382 -19.28 -8.69 -0.29
C THR A 382 -18.56 -8.24 -1.57
N ILE A 383 -18.40 -6.93 -1.78
CA ILE A 383 -17.88 -6.35 -3.02
C ILE A 383 -16.40 -6.67 -3.24
N ILE A 384 -15.57 -6.68 -2.19
CA ILE A 384 -14.15 -7.02 -2.34
C ILE A 384 -13.90 -8.43 -2.88
N MET A 385 -14.90 -9.32 -2.79
CA MET A 385 -14.86 -10.69 -3.29
C MET A 385 -15.38 -10.82 -4.74
N LYS A 386 -15.96 -9.75 -5.30
CA LYS A 386 -16.48 -9.72 -6.67
C LYS A 386 -15.43 -9.16 -7.63
N GLU A 387 -14.99 -9.98 -8.58
CA GLU A 387 -14.00 -9.59 -9.61
C GLU A 387 -14.51 -8.43 -10.50
N GLU A 388 -15.82 -8.32 -10.70
CA GLU A 388 -16.45 -7.23 -11.46
C GLU A 388 -16.11 -5.85 -10.88
N TYR A 389 -16.21 -5.70 -9.56
CA TYR A 389 -16.02 -4.43 -8.86
C TYR A 389 -14.62 -4.26 -8.27
N ASN A 390 -13.86 -5.35 -8.11
CA ASN A 390 -12.51 -5.32 -7.54
C ASN A 390 -11.54 -6.25 -8.31
N PRO A 391 -11.35 -6.05 -9.63
CA PRO A 391 -10.57 -6.97 -10.45
C PRO A 391 -9.09 -7.05 -10.02
N ASP A 392 -8.55 -5.93 -9.55
CA ASP A 392 -7.14 -5.77 -9.20
C ASP A 392 -6.87 -5.87 -7.68
N CYS A 393 -7.88 -6.15 -6.85
CA CYS A 393 -7.74 -6.12 -5.38
C CYS A 393 -7.26 -4.76 -4.83
N LYS A 394 -7.63 -3.65 -5.48
CA LYS A 394 -7.20 -2.29 -5.10
C LYS A 394 -8.07 -1.65 -4.05
N LEU A 395 -9.30 -2.12 -3.88
CA LEU A 395 -10.24 -1.52 -2.94
C LEU A 395 -9.86 -1.83 -1.50
N GLN A 396 -9.55 -0.79 -0.73
CA GLN A 396 -9.23 -0.90 0.69
C GLN A 396 -10.15 -0.01 1.53
N TRP A 397 -10.56 -0.53 2.69
CA TRP A 397 -11.18 0.28 3.73
C TRP A 397 -10.08 1.07 4.44
N ASN A 398 -10.18 2.39 4.38
CA ASN A 398 -9.27 3.32 5.06
C ASN A 398 -9.98 4.03 6.23
N GLY A 399 -9.27 4.23 7.33
CA GLY A 399 -9.75 5.04 8.45
C GLY A 399 -10.84 4.38 9.31
N ARG A 400 -11.50 5.19 10.16
CA ARG A 400 -12.51 4.70 11.11
C ARG A 400 -13.92 4.70 10.50
N LYS A 401 -14.83 3.93 11.09
CA LYS A 401 -16.27 4.04 10.81
C LYS A 401 -16.72 5.49 11.02
N ILE A 402 -17.37 6.08 10.02
CA ILE A 402 -17.91 7.44 10.07
C ILE A 402 -19.15 7.50 10.96
N LYS A 403 -19.98 6.47 10.85
CA LYS A 403 -21.24 6.32 11.58
C LYS A 403 -21.53 4.84 11.75
N GLU A 404 -21.77 4.44 13.00
CA GLU A 404 -22.25 3.10 13.31
C GLU A 404 -23.76 3.05 13.12
N VAL A 405 -24.20 2.20 12.19
CA VAL A 405 -25.61 1.91 11.95
C VAL A 405 -25.73 0.44 11.59
N GLY A 406 -26.78 -0.22 12.09
CA GLY A 406 -27.15 -1.55 11.64
C GLY A 406 -28.34 -1.52 10.70
N GLY A 407 -28.39 -2.52 9.81
CA GLY A 407 -29.58 -2.80 9.02
C GLY A 407 -30.50 -3.76 9.77
N SER A 408 -31.81 -3.57 9.55
CA SER A 408 -32.85 -4.31 10.25
C SER A 408 -34.11 -4.42 9.40
N PHE A 409 -34.94 -5.42 9.69
CA PHE A 409 -36.29 -5.46 9.12
C PHE A 409 -37.18 -4.47 9.85
N ALA A 410 -38.20 -3.98 9.16
CA ALA A 410 -39.08 -2.96 9.70
C ALA A 410 -40.52 -3.43 9.79
N THR A 411 -41.22 -3.00 10.84
CA THR A 411 -42.65 -3.21 11.04
C THR A 411 -43.31 -1.89 11.43
N LYS A 412 -44.66 -1.84 11.43
CA LYS A 412 -45.36 -0.68 11.98
C LYS A 412 -45.40 -0.75 13.50
N SER A 413 -45.12 0.37 14.16
CA SER A 413 -45.35 0.53 15.59
C SER A 413 -46.80 0.94 15.87
N ASP A 414 -47.68 -0.03 16.13
CA ASP A 414 -49.09 0.24 16.46
C ASP A 414 -49.68 -0.69 17.55
N PRO A 415 -49.13 -0.65 18.79
CA PRO A 415 -49.47 -1.55 19.90
C PRO A 415 -50.94 -1.53 20.37
N GLY A 416 -51.82 -0.70 19.77
CA GLY A 416 -53.24 -0.65 20.09
C GLY A 416 -54.19 -0.67 18.88
N ILE A 417 -53.67 -0.85 17.66
CA ILE A 417 -54.51 -0.91 16.45
C ILE A 417 -54.42 -2.30 15.83
N LYS A 418 -53.24 -2.70 15.38
CA LYS A 418 -52.97 -4.03 14.82
C LYS A 418 -51.94 -4.82 15.63
N CYS A 419 -51.33 -4.22 16.67
CA CYS A 419 -50.37 -4.88 17.55
C CYS A 419 -49.20 -5.54 16.80
N THR A 420 -48.77 -4.94 15.67
CA THR A 420 -47.69 -5.47 14.84
C THR A 420 -46.33 -5.41 15.54
N SER A 421 -46.22 -4.70 16.67
CA SER A 421 -45.06 -4.78 17.57
C SER A 421 -44.76 -6.21 18.03
N LEU A 422 -45.77 -7.08 18.15
CA LEU A 422 -45.57 -8.50 18.48
C LEU A 422 -44.65 -9.20 17.47
N ILE A 423 -44.77 -8.88 16.18
CA ILE A 423 -43.91 -9.46 15.14
C ILE A 423 -42.45 -9.07 15.38
N ALA A 424 -42.18 -7.80 15.67
CA ALA A 424 -40.83 -7.34 15.96
C ALA A 424 -40.25 -8.04 17.21
N GLU A 425 -41.05 -8.24 18.26
CA GLU A 425 -40.60 -8.93 19.48
C GLU A 425 -40.22 -10.40 19.21
N VAL A 426 -41.03 -11.12 18.43
CA VAL A 426 -40.71 -12.51 18.05
C VAL A 426 -39.47 -12.57 17.16
N PHE A 427 -39.36 -11.67 16.18
CA PHE A 427 -38.19 -11.59 15.31
C PHE A 427 -36.92 -11.25 16.10
N ASN A 428 -36.97 -10.29 17.03
CA ASN A 428 -35.84 -9.94 17.91
C ASN A 428 -35.37 -11.14 18.72
N PHE A 429 -36.30 -11.94 19.27
CA PHE A 429 -35.94 -13.15 19.98
C PHE A 429 -35.10 -14.11 19.12
N TYR A 430 -35.56 -14.39 17.88
CA TYR A 430 -34.86 -15.32 17.00
C TYR A 430 -33.60 -14.73 16.37
N THR A 431 -33.56 -13.43 16.06
CA THR A 431 -32.34 -12.74 15.61
C THR A 431 -31.25 -12.82 16.69
N ASN A 432 -31.58 -12.49 17.94
CA ASN A 432 -30.63 -12.61 19.05
C ASN A 432 -30.17 -14.06 19.27
N LYS A 433 -31.07 -15.03 19.08
CA LYS A 433 -30.71 -16.45 19.13
C LYS A 433 -29.71 -16.81 18.02
N MET A 434 -29.95 -16.39 16.77
CA MET A 434 -29.04 -16.65 15.65
C MET A 434 -27.65 -16.02 15.87
N ILE A 435 -27.61 -14.82 16.46
CA ILE A 435 -26.35 -14.15 16.85
C ILE A 435 -25.64 -14.96 17.94
N THR A 436 -26.35 -15.31 19.02
CA THR A 436 -25.78 -16.01 20.17
C THR A 436 -25.27 -17.41 19.81
N ASP A 437 -25.97 -18.10 18.91
CA ASP A 437 -25.63 -19.45 18.46
C ASP A 437 -24.55 -19.43 17.35
N GLY A 438 -24.15 -18.26 16.84
CA GLY A 438 -23.20 -18.10 15.72
C GLY A 438 -23.78 -18.46 14.34
N TYR A 439 -25.07 -18.77 14.26
CA TYR A 439 -25.73 -19.16 13.02
C TYR A 439 -25.81 -18.00 12.01
N LEU A 440 -26.00 -16.77 12.50
CA LEU A 440 -26.04 -15.58 11.62
C LEU A 440 -24.69 -15.36 10.92
N GLU A 441 -23.58 -15.54 11.65
CA GLU A 441 -22.22 -15.46 11.09
C GLU A 441 -21.97 -16.56 10.05
N GLU A 442 -22.44 -17.79 10.30
CA GLU A 442 -22.40 -18.88 9.31
C GLU A 442 -23.18 -18.54 8.03
N LEU A 443 -24.35 -17.92 8.16
CA LEU A 443 -25.16 -17.47 7.02
C LEU A 443 -24.45 -16.39 6.21
N TRP A 444 -23.84 -15.39 6.85
CA TRP A 444 -23.07 -14.33 6.17
C TRP A 444 -21.85 -14.90 5.44
N ASN A 445 -21.04 -15.72 6.12
CA ASN A 445 -19.90 -16.38 5.49
C ASN A 445 -20.31 -17.25 4.29
N THR A 446 -21.44 -17.95 4.39
CA THR A 446 -21.98 -18.76 3.28
C THR A 446 -22.46 -17.88 2.12
N HIS A 447 -23.09 -16.75 2.43
CA HIS A 447 -23.54 -15.78 1.44
C HIS A 447 -22.34 -15.15 0.71
N GLU A 448 -21.37 -14.61 1.45
CA GLU A 448 -20.14 -14.03 0.87
C GLU A 448 -19.39 -15.03 -0.02
N ALA A 449 -19.23 -16.27 0.43
CA ALA A 449 -18.57 -17.32 -0.36
C ALA A 449 -19.36 -17.70 -1.63
N ARG A 450 -20.68 -17.49 -1.65
CA ARG A 450 -21.53 -17.72 -2.82
C ARG A 450 -21.47 -16.54 -3.79
N GLU A 451 -21.41 -15.32 -3.27
CA GLU A 451 -21.32 -14.08 -4.05
C GLU A 451 -19.90 -13.85 -4.62
N ALA A 452 -18.88 -14.48 -4.04
CA ALA A 452 -17.52 -14.41 -4.52
C ALA A 452 -17.41 -14.94 -5.95
N THR A 453 -17.10 -14.06 -6.89
CA THR A 453 -16.79 -14.44 -8.29
C THR A 453 -15.30 -14.70 -8.49
N ARG A 454 -14.46 -14.28 -7.54
CA ARG A 454 -13.02 -14.44 -7.57
C ARG A 454 -12.55 -15.70 -6.83
N ASP A 455 -11.62 -16.45 -7.42
CA ASP A 455 -11.03 -17.65 -6.81
C ASP A 455 -10.01 -17.34 -5.69
N THR A 456 -9.44 -16.14 -5.67
CA THR A 456 -8.39 -15.72 -4.72
C THR A 456 -8.86 -14.55 -3.88
N SER A 457 -8.70 -14.63 -2.56
CA SER A 457 -9.03 -13.52 -1.65
C SER A 457 -8.10 -12.32 -1.89
N CYS A 458 -8.67 -11.11 -1.88
CA CYS A 458 -7.89 -9.87 -1.97
C CYS A 458 -7.16 -9.50 -0.67
N TYR A 459 -7.43 -10.20 0.43
CA TYR A 459 -6.61 -10.16 1.62
C TYR A 459 -5.27 -10.84 1.32
N GLY A 460 -4.28 -10.05 0.92
CA GLY A 460 -2.98 -10.55 0.46
C GLY A 460 -2.31 -11.45 1.49
N ASN A 461 -2.04 -12.70 1.10
CA ASN A 461 -0.99 -13.65 1.54
C ASN A 461 -0.61 -13.79 3.03
N THR A 462 -1.29 -13.17 4.00
CA THR A 462 -1.07 -13.45 5.43
C THR A 462 -1.64 -14.80 5.86
N ILE A 463 -2.33 -15.51 4.95
CA ILE A 463 -2.84 -16.87 5.15
C ILE A 463 -2.17 -17.89 4.19
N ASP A 464 -0.87 -17.77 3.94
CA ASP A 464 -0.12 -18.86 3.29
C ASP A 464 0.11 -20.08 4.22
N ASN A 465 -0.53 -20.16 5.39
CA ASN A 465 -0.43 -21.32 6.29
C ASN A 465 -1.71 -21.73 7.04
N ILE A 466 -2.86 -21.10 6.78
CA ILE A 466 -4.12 -21.73 7.17
C ILE A 466 -4.70 -22.33 5.90
N ASP A 467 -4.32 -23.57 5.67
CA ASP A 467 -5.00 -24.51 4.80
C ASP A 467 -6.42 -24.69 5.38
N ILE A 468 -7.28 -23.68 5.25
CA ILE A 468 -8.69 -23.78 5.59
C ILE A 468 -9.27 -24.62 4.46
N ASP A 469 -9.18 -25.93 4.67
CA ASP A 469 -9.91 -26.95 3.97
C ASP A 469 -11.43 -26.78 4.27
N VAL A 470 -12.01 -25.65 3.85
CA VAL A 470 -13.45 -25.31 3.95
C VAL A 470 -14.28 -26.33 3.16
N ARG A 471 -13.65 -27.08 2.23
CA ARG A 471 -14.30 -28.18 1.52
C ARG A 471 -14.32 -29.52 2.26
N SER A 472 -13.61 -29.69 3.37
CA SER A 472 -13.49 -31.00 4.06
C SER A 472 -14.19 -31.10 5.43
N ARG A 473 -14.77 -30.01 5.94
CA ARG A 473 -15.58 -30.05 7.19
C ARG A 473 -17.05 -30.45 7.02
N ARG A 474 -17.48 -30.98 5.87
CA ARG A 474 -18.85 -31.54 5.72
C ARG A 474 -19.03 -32.98 6.22
N ASN A 475 -18.03 -33.60 6.85
CA ASN A 475 -18.12 -35.04 7.18
C ASN A 475 -17.82 -35.43 8.64
N LEU A 476 -17.97 -34.54 9.61
CA LEU A 476 -17.91 -34.90 11.03
C LEU A 476 -19.18 -34.50 11.78
N ASN A 477 -20.30 -35.10 11.37
CA ASN A 477 -21.42 -35.36 12.27
C ASN A 477 -21.47 -36.87 12.56
N GLY A 478 -20.77 -37.26 13.62
CA GLY A 478 -20.70 -38.62 14.10
C GLY A 478 -20.58 -38.66 15.61
N LYS A 479 -21.75 -38.76 16.27
CA LYS A 479 -21.97 -39.12 17.67
C LYS A 479 -21.57 -38.11 18.75
N ALA A 480 -22.61 -37.48 19.28
CA ALA A 480 -22.71 -37.17 20.69
C ALA A 480 -22.30 -38.38 21.56
N ASN A 481 -21.34 -38.17 22.46
CA ASN A 481 -21.46 -38.66 23.83
C ASN A 481 -20.46 -38.01 24.80
N THR A 482 -21.04 -37.45 25.87
CA THR A 482 -20.57 -37.38 27.26
C THR A 482 -19.31 -36.60 27.65
N ASN A 483 -19.59 -35.60 28.50
CA ASN A 483 -18.94 -35.29 29.76
C ASN A 483 -17.45 -34.94 29.75
N SER A 484 -17.17 -33.64 29.72
CA SER A 484 -15.98 -33.08 30.34
C SER A 484 -16.30 -31.69 30.88
N HIS A 485 -16.69 -31.66 32.16
CA HIS A 485 -16.67 -30.45 32.97
C HIS A 485 -15.23 -29.97 33.14
N HIS A 486 -14.85 -28.88 32.48
CA HIS A 486 -13.80 -28.01 32.99
C HIS A 486 -14.39 -26.62 33.23
N ARG A 487 -14.61 -26.33 34.51
CA ARG A 487 -14.77 -24.97 35.04
C ARG A 487 -13.46 -24.23 34.79
N SER A 488 -13.47 -23.21 33.95
CA SER A 488 -12.54 -22.09 34.06
C SER A 488 -13.34 -20.87 34.47
N LEU A 489 -13.07 -20.41 35.69
CA LEU A 489 -13.66 -19.23 36.29
C LEU A 489 -13.31 -17.99 35.47
N SER A 490 -14.33 -17.17 35.25
CA SER A 490 -14.27 -15.81 34.76
C SER A 490 -13.56 -14.91 35.77
N SER A 491 -12.46 -14.28 35.35
CA SER A 491 -11.98 -13.04 35.95
C SER A 491 -12.42 -11.89 35.07
N ILE A 492 -13.40 -11.15 35.57
CA ILE A 492 -13.82 -9.84 35.10
C ILE A 492 -12.63 -8.88 35.27
N SER A 493 -12.10 -8.39 34.16
CA SER A 493 -11.30 -7.16 34.12
C SER A 493 -11.77 -6.34 32.93
N ALA A 494 -12.59 -5.34 33.24
CA ALA A 494 -12.92 -4.25 32.34
C ALA A 494 -11.64 -3.48 31.99
N SER A 495 -11.27 -3.52 30.73
CA SER A 495 -10.34 -2.61 30.09
C SER A 495 -10.64 -2.69 28.60
N GLY A 496 -11.14 -1.60 28.02
CA GLY A 496 -11.39 -1.52 26.59
C GLY A 496 -10.12 -1.80 25.80
N SER A 497 -10.08 -2.94 25.13
CA SER A 497 -9.13 -3.24 24.08
C SER A 497 -9.66 -2.60 22.81
N ILE A 498 -9.08 -1.47 22.44
CA ILE A 498 -9.02 -1.05 21.05
C ILE A 498 -8.19 -2.14 20.37
N GLU A 499 -8.82 -2.95 19.52
CA GLU A 499 -8.14 -3.84 18.58
C GLU A 499 -7.37 -2.94 17.62
N ASP A 500 -6.12 -2.66 17.97
CA ASP A 500 -5.14 -2.07 17.08
C ASP A 500 -4.63 -3.23 16.21
N ASN A 501 -5.34 -3.49 15.11
CA ASN A 501 -4.82 -4.27 13.99
C ASN A 501 -3.69 -3.43 13.37
N SER A 502 -2.53 -3.41 14.02
CA SER A 502 -1.31 -2.95 13.39
C SER A 502 -0.90 -4.04 12.40
N ASP A 503 -1.43 -3.94 11.19
CA ASP A 503 -1.01 -4.74 10.06
C ASP A 503 0.52 -4.79 10.01
N ASP A 504 1.09 -5.99 9.96
CA ASP A 504 2.51 -6.20 9.68
C ASP A 504 2.77 -5.68 8.26
N ILE A 505 3.13 -4.40 8.15
CA ILE A 505 3.48 -3.77 6.88
C ILE A 505 4.81 -4.37 6.46
N ASP A 506 4.73 -5.35 5.55
CA ASP A 506 5.90 -5.91 4.87
C ASP A 506 6.73 -4.77 4.26
N ALA A 507 7.94 -4.59 4.78
CA ALA A 507 8.84 -3.55 4.29
C ALA A 507 9.18 -3.84 2.82
N GLU A 508 8.67 -3.00 1.91
CA GLU A 508 8.90 -3.17 0.49
C GLU A 508 10.42 -3.17 0.16
N PRO A 509 10.87 -4.06 -0.73
CA PRO A 509 12.27 -4.10 -1.16
C PRO A 509 12.65 -2.80 -1.88
N LEU A 510 13.86 -2.31 -1.61
CA LEU A 510 14.36 -1.05 -2.18
C LEU A 510 14.33 -1.06 -3.72
N ASN A 511 13.54 -0.18 -4.32
CA ASN A 511 13.44 -0.09 -5.78
C ASN A 511 14.61 0.73 -6.37
N LEU A 512 15.07 0.37 -7.58
CA LEU A 512 16.10 1.09 -8.33
C LEU A 512 15.78 2.59 -8.48
N ASN A 513 14.49 2.93 -8.61
CA ASN A 513 14.02 4.31 -8.70
C ASN A 513 14.38 5.14 -7.46
N GLN A 514 14.38 4.54 -6.26
CA GLN A 514 14.74 5.23 -5.02
C GLN A 514 16.25 5.53 -4.94
N MET A 515 17.08 4.78 -5.67
CA MET A 515 18.53 4.95 -5.75
C MET A 515 19.00 5.73 -6.99
N ALA A 516 18.10 6.10 -7.91
CA ALA A 516 18.48 6.75 -9.18
C ALA A 516 19.31 8.05 -9.00
N GLY A 517 19.06 8.80 -7.92
CA GLY A 517 19.80 10.01 -7.58
C GLY A 517 21.30 9.80 -7.34
N THR A 518 21.70 8.69 -6.72
CA THR A 518 23.13 8.40 -6.44
C THR A 518 23.87 8.03 -7.72
N PHE A 519 23.24 7.27 -8.61
CA PHE A 519 23.79 6.97 -9.94
C PHE A 519 23.97 8.24 -10.78
N LEU A 520 22.98 9.14 -10.76
CA LEU A 520 23.08 10.42 -11.47
C LEU A 520 24.26 11.26 -10.95
N LEU A 521 24.44 11.35 -9.62
CA LEU A 521 25.57 12.05 -9.01
C LEU A 521 26.92 11.50 -9.51
N HIS A 522 27.04 10.17 -9.60
CA HIS A 522 28.26 9.53 -10.10
C HIS A 522 28.55 9.84 -11.56
N VAL A 523 27.53 9.83 -12.43
CA VAL A 523 27.66 10.17 -13.86
C VAL A 523 28.07 11.63 -14.03
N VAL A 524 27.45 12.55 -13.28
CA VAL A 524 27.80 13.98 -13.29
C VAL A 524 29.25 14.18 -12.83
N GLY A 525 29.65 13.57 -11.72
CA GLY A 525 31.02 13.65 -11.20
C GLY A 525 32.07 13.10 -12.16
N SER A 526 31.77 11.98 -12.83
CA SER A 526 32.65 11.38 -13.84
C SER A 526 32.81 12.29 -15.06
N THR A 527 31.71 12.88 -15.52
CA THR A 527 31.71 13.83 -16.64
C THR A 527 32.55 15.07 -16.34
N ILE A 528 32.37 15.66 -15.15
CA ILE A 528 33.18 16.80 -14.68
C ILE A 528 34.67 16.44 -14.64
N SER A 529 35.00 15.25 -14.15
CA SER A 529 36.39 14.77 -14.06
C SER A 529 37.05 14.64 -15.43
N ILE A 530 36.33 14.11 -16.42
CA ILE A 530 36.79 14.04 -17.82
C ILE A 530 37.04 15.44 -18.38
N ILE A 531 36.10 16.37 -18.18
CA ILE A 531 36.23 17.77 -18.64
C ILE A 531 37.46 18.44 -18.02
N VAL A 532 37.66 18.32 -16.70
CA VAL A 532 38.84 18.87 -16.01
C VAL A 532 40.14 18.24 -16.54
N GLY A 533 40.14 16.94 -16.80
CA GLY A 533 41.25 16.22 -17.43
C GLY A 533 41.62 16.79 -18.81
N LEU A 534 40.63 17.00 -19.67
CA LEU A 534 40.81 17.59 -21.00
C LEU A 534 41.32 19.03 -20.92
N LEU A 535 40.75 19.85 -20.04
CA LEU A 535 41.18 21.24 -19.81
C LEU A 535 42.63 21.30 -19.29
N SER A 536 43.00 20.42 -18.36
CA SER A 536 44.36 20.29 -17.85
C SER A 536 45.34 19.89 -18.95
N PHE A 537 44.96 18.91 -19.78
CA PHE A 537 45.75 18.48 -20.92
C PHE A 537 45.96 19.61 -21.94
N TRP A 538 44.90 20.33 -22.31
CA TRP A 538 44.99 21.48 -23.22
C TRP A 538 45.85 22.61 -22.64
N ASN A 539 45.72 22.91 -21.35
CA ASN A 539 46.57 23.89 -20.69
C ASN A 539 48.05 23.48 -20.68
N LYS A 540 48.34 22.20 -20.43
CA LYS A 540 49.71 21.66 -20.49
C LYS A 540 50.27 21.71 -21.91
N LYS A 541 49.47 21.37 -22.93
CA LYS A 541 49.84 21.46 -24.35
C LYS A 541 50.10 22.92 -24.77
N ARG A 542 49.22 23.85 -24.39
CA ARG A 542 49.39 25.29 -24.64
C ARG A 542 50.66 25.84 -24.00
N ARG A 543 50.98 25.42 -22.77
CA ARG A 543 52.24 25.79 -22.10
C ARG A 543 53.47 25.22 -22.81
N ARG A 544 53.41 23.96 -23.27
CA ARG A 544 54.48 23.34 -24.07
C ARG A 544 54.70 24.08 -25.40
N ASN A 545 53.62 24.43 -26.11
CA ASN A 545 53.71 25.18 -27.36
C ASN A 545 54.27 26.60 -27.14
N LYS A 546 53.87 27.29 -26.06
CA LYS A 546 54.45 28.59 -25.69
C LYS A 546 55.94 28.49 -25.35
N LYS A 547 56.39 27.42 -24.68
CA LYS A 547 57.81 27.19 -24.39
C LYS A 547 58.61 26.94 -25.69
N LYS A 548 58.09 26.12 -26.59
CA LYS A 548 58.71 25.88 -27.91
C LYS A 548 58.79 27.16 -28.74
N ALA A 549 57.73 27.98 -28.75
CA ALA A 549 57.73 29.28 -29.44
C ALA A 549 58.76 30.25 -28.87
N ARG A 550 58.95 30.27 -27.53
CA ARG A 550 59.99 31.08 -26.89
C ARG A 550 61.41 30.55 -27.17
N GLN A 551 61.63 29.24 -27.16
CA GLN A 551 62.94 28.66 -27.47
C GLN A 551 63.35 28.91 -28.93
N GLY A 552 62.43 28.76 -29.89
CA GLY A 552 62.71 29.09 -31.29
C GLY A 552 63.00 30.58 -31.52
N GLN A 553 62.46 31.48 -30.68
CA GLN A 553 62.75 32.91 -30.77
C GLN A 553 64.10 33.29 -30.13
N VAL A 554 64.57 32.51 -29.14
CA VAL A 554 65.92 32.66 -28.59
C VAL A 554 66.97 32.18 -29.60
N GLU A 555 66.76 31.01 -30.22
CA GLU A 555 67.70 30.43 -31.19
C GLU A 555 67.86 31.31 -32.46
N VAL A 556 66.79 31.97 -32.93
CA VAL A 556 66.86 32.93 -34.05
C VAL A 556 67.59 34.23 -33.69
N ASN A 557 67.60 34.63 -32.41
CA ASN A 557 68.37 35.79 -31.96
C ASN A 557 69.85 35.44 -31.71
N THR A 558 70.17 34.23 -31.25
CA THR A 558 71.56 33.79 -31.08
C THR A 558 72.32 33.69 -32.41
N ILE A 559 71.65 33.27 -33.50
CA ILE A 559 72.25 33.21 -34.85
C ILE A 559 72.55 34.62 -35.42
N LYS A 560 71.95 35.69 -34.89
CA LYS A 560 72.24 37.07 -35.34
C LYS A 560 73.43 37.73 -34.62
N ASP A 561 73.84 37.22 -33.46
CA ASP A 561 74.95 37.79 -32.69
C ASP A 561 76.31 37.11 -32.98
N ASP A 562 76.33 36.00 -33.72
CA ASP A 562 77.56 35.28 -34.13
C ASP A 562 78.33 35.92 -35.32
N GLN A 563 78.13 37.22 -35.60
CA GLN A 563 78.88 37.96 -36.63
C GLN A 563 79.84 39.05 -36.10
N ALA A 564 80.17 39.09 -34.80
CA ALA A 564 81.23 39.98 -34.34
C ALA A 564 81.99 39.41 -33.13
N TYR A 565 83.25 39.03 -33.39
CA TYR A 565 84.47 39.22 -32.58
C TYR A 565 85.37 37.97 -32.57
N PRO A 566 86.65 38.09 -32.98
CA PRO A 566 87.67 37.08 -32.76
C PRO A 566 88.52 37.46 -31.53
N TYR A 567 88.69 36.60 -30.52
CA TYR A 567 89.92 36.64 -29.72
C TYR A 567 90.20 35.39 -28.86
N SER A 568 91.49 35.04 -28.92
CA SER A 568 92.40 34.20 -28.13
C SER A 568 91.94 33.05 -27.23
N VAL A 569 92.59 31.93 -27.52
CA VAL A 569 92.94 30.79 -26.67
C VAL A 569 93.94 31.23 -25.58
N GLU A 570 93.66 30.89 -24.32
CA GLU A 570 94.67 30.67 -23.28
C GLU A 570 94.28 29.37 -22.55
N GLU A 571 95.15 28.36 -22.69
CA GLU A 571 95.23 27.15 -21.86
C GLU A 571 95.75 27.55 -20.47
N GLU A 572 95.10 27.08 -19.41
CA GLU A 572 95.81 26.84 -18.15
C GLU A 572 95.17 25.71 -17.33
N GLU A 573 96.05 25.04 -16.59
CA GLU A 573 96.02 23.65 -16.12
C GLU A 573 95.04 23.33 -14.99
N GLU A 574 94.88 22.02 -14.82
CA GLU A 574 94.30 21.29 -13.69
C GLU A 574 94.78 21.81 -12.32
N GLU A 575 93.88 21.83 -11.33
CA GLU A 575 94.29 21.41 -9.98
C GLU A 575 93.15 20.74 -9.19
N GLU A 576 93.48 19.54 -8.74
CA GLU A 576 92.72 18.58 -7.98
C GLU A 576 92.69 19.01 -6.49
N VAL A 577 91.52 19.21 -5.89
CA VAL A 577 91.42 19.31 -4.41
C VAL A 577 90.29 18.44 -3.88
N ASN A 578 90.71 17.26 -3.44
CA ASN A 578 90.03 16.42 -2.47
C ASN A 578 89.71 17.19 -1.18
N THR A 579 88.45 17.19 -0.74
CA THR A 579 88.15 17.23 0.70
C THR A 579 87.02 16.27 1.06
N ILE A 580 87.45 15.22 1.72
CA ILE A 580 86.69 14.25 2.49
C ILE A 580 85.93 14.99 3.59
N LYS A 581 84.62 14.76 3.69
CA LYS A 581 83.90 14.69 4.97
C LYS A 581 82.86 13.59 4.93
N ASP A 582 83.18 12.53 5.64
CA ASP A 582 82.27 11.54 6.21
C ASP A 582 81.14 12.23 6.99
N ASP A 583 79.89 11.77 6.80
CA ASP A 583 79.11 11.19 7.90
C ASP A 583 77.72 10.69 7.45
N GLN A 584 77.50 9.38 7.67
CA GLN A 584 76.26 8.69 8.02
C GLN A 584 75.06 8.73 7.04
N ALA A 585 75.08 7.80 6.06
CA ALA A 585 73.91 7.34 5.35
C ALA A 585 73.24 6.14 6.07
N TYR A 586 71.95 6.27 6.35
CA TYR A 586 71.05 5.19 6.76
C TYR A 586 70.78 4.21 5.60
N PRO A 587 70.48 2.93 5.86
CA PRO A 587 70.23 1.97 4.79
C PRO A 587 68.83 2.19 4.21
N TYR A 588 68.74 2.68 2.97
CA TYR A 588 67.54 2.56 2.14
C TYR A 588 67.81 1.49 1.09
N SER A 589 67.07 0.39 1.17
CA SER A 589 67.08 -0.70 0.21
C SER A 589 66.59 -0.20 -1.15
N VAL A 590 67.49 -0.21 -2.13
CA VAL A 590 67.19 -0.02 -3.56
C VAL A 590 66.65 -1.34 -4.10
N GLU A 591 65.32 -1.43 -4.26
CA GLU A 591 64.68 -2.41 -5.14
C GLU A 591 64.79 -1.91 -6.59
N GLU A 592 65.94 -2.15 -7.22
CA GLU A 592 66.00 -2.25 -8.68
C GLU A 592 65.53 -3.63 -9.07
N ASN A 593 64.30 -3.74 -9.58
CA ASN A 593 63.88 -4.70 -10.63
C ASN A 593 62.36 -4.63 -10.84
N ASN A 594 61.83 -3.64 -11.58
CA ASN A 594 60.58 -3.86 -12.32
C ASN A 594 60.32 -2.89 -13.49
N CYS A 595 61.22 -2.84 -14.47
CA CYS A 595 60.96 -2.15 -15.74
C CYS A 595 60.21 -3.03 -16.77
N GLY A 596 59.92 -4.31 -16.44
CA GLY A 596 59.17 -5.24 -17.28
C GLY A 596 57.65 -5.12 -17.15
N SER A 597 57.13 -4.81 -15.95
CA SER A 597 55.69 -4.85 -15.66
C SER A 597 54.88 -3.69 -16.28
N ARG A 598 55.50 -2.53 -16.53
CA ARG A 598 54.80 -1.39 -17.16
C ARG A 598 54.50 -1.61 -18.64
N ARG A 599 55.30 -2.42 -19.36
CA ARG A 599 55.07 -2.70 -20.78
C ARG A 599 53.92 -3.68 -20.99
N SER A 600 53.76 -4.67 -20.10
CA SER A 600 52.62 -5.59 -20.13
C SER A 600 51.32 -4.91 -19.73
N GLN A 601 51.34 -3.96 -18.80
CA GLN A 601 50.15 -3.17 -18.45
C GLN A 601 49.71 -2.22 -19.57
N LEU A 602 50.65 -1.59 -20.28
CA LEU A 602 50.32 -0.76 -21.45
C LEU A 602 49.76 -1.59 -22.62
N GLN A 603 50.27 -2.80 -22.85
CA GLN A 603 49.73 -3.70 -23.87
C GLN A 603 48.33 -4.19 -23.52
N GLN A 604 48.05 -4.50 -22.24
CA GLN A 604 46.68 -4.80 -21.79
C GLN A 604 45.74 -3.61 -21.96
N PHE A 605 46.23 -2.38 -21.72
CA PHE A 605 45.41 -1.19 -21.88
C PHE A 605 45.07 -0.92 -23.36
N ASP A 606 46.04 -1.08 -24.27
CA ASP A 606 45.82 -0.95 -25.71
C ASP A 606 44.88 -2.05 -26.27
N GLU A 607 44.94 -3.26 -25.71
CA GLU A 607 44.01 -4.34 -26.09
C GLU A 607 42.57 -4.05 -25.59
N LEU A 608 42.45 -3.40 -24.42
CA LEU A 608 41.16 -3.03 -23.84
C LEU A 608 40.48 -1.88 -24.61
N THR A 609 41.25 -0.86 -25.01
CA THR A 609 40.72 0.23 -25.88
C THR A 609 40.29 -0.31 -27.23
N LYS A 610 41.04 -1.26 -27.82
CA LYS A 610 40.65 -1.89 -29.08
C LYS A 610 39.33 -2.67 -28.98
N ARG A 611 39.11 -3.38 -27.87
CA ARG A 611 37.83 -4.06 -27.60
C ARG A 611 36.68 -3.07 -27.37
N MET A 612 36.92 -1.93 -26.74
CA MET A 612 35.89 -0.89 -26.57
C MET A 612 35.48 -0.27 -27.91
N ASP A 613 36.43 -0.04 -28.82
CA ASP A 613 36.13 0.46 -30.16
C ASP A 613 35.29 -0.57 -30.97
N ASP A 614 35.60 -1.86 -30.86
CA ASP A 614 34.81 -2.93 -31.49
C ASP A 614 33.38 -3.01 -30.93
N ILE A 615 33.21 -2.88 -29.61
CA ILE A 615 31.89 -2.83 -28.98
C ILE A 615 31.11 -1.60 -29.44
N HIS A 616 31.76 -0.44 -29.50
CA HIS A 616 31.13 0.80 -29.96
C HIS A 616 30.65 0.70 -31.41
N ASN A 617 31.48 0.14 -32.30
CA ASN A 617 31.10 -0.10 -33.70
C ASN A 617 29.97 -1.13 -33.83
N THR A 618 29.97 -2.17 -32.99
CA THR A 618 28.89 -3.17 -32.95
C THR A 618 27.57 -2.55 -32.50
N MET A 619 27.61 -1.66 -31.50
CA MET A 619 26.44 -0.91 -31.04
C MET A 619 25.88 0.02 -32.13
N LEU A 620 26.76 0.76 -32.82
CA LEU A 620 26.36 1.61 -33.94
C LEU A 620 25.73 0.79 -35.08
N SER A 621 26.26 -0.40 -35.37
CA SER A 621 25.66 -1.31 -36.35
C SER A 621 24.29 -1.84 -35.92
N LEU A 622 24.10 -2.16 -34.64
CA LEU A 622 22.81 -2.60 -34.09
C LEU A 622 21.78 -1.47 -34.15
N MET A 623 22.17 -0.24 -33.78
CA MET A 623 21.30 0.94 -33.86
C MET A 623 20.90 1.28 -35.30
N ALA A 624 21.81 1.09 -36.26
CA ALA A 624 21.51 1.23 -37.68
C ALA A 624 20.52 0.16 -38.17
N ALA A 625 20.66 -1.10 -37.70
CA ALA A 625 19.78 -2.21 -38.06
C ALA A 625 18.37 -2.11 -37.43
N THR A 626 18.23 -1.51 -36.25
CA THR A 626 16.91 -1.23 -35.67
C THR A 626 16.17 -0.12 -36.42
N LYS A 627 16.90 0.85 -36.98
CA LYS A 627 16.31 1.98 -37.71
C LYS A 627 15.73 1.61 -39.08
N THR A 628 16.12 0.47 -39.65
CA THR A 628 15.59 -0.06 -40.92
C THR A 628 14.40 -1.01 -40.74
N LYS A 629 13.99 -1.32 -39.50
CA LYS A 629 12.81 -2.16 -39.21
C LYS A 629 11.53 -1.37 -38.91
N GLU A 630 11.60 -0.05 -38.87
CA GLU A 630 10.48 0.88 -38.60
C GLU A 630 10.04 1.68 -39.85
N THR A 631 10.46 1.26 -41.04
CA THR A 631 9.94 1.70 -42.35
C THR A 631 9.60 0.46 -43.16
#